data_AF-A0A1Q9AEC7-F1
#
_entry.id   AF-A0A1Q9AEC7-F1
#
_cell.length_a   1.000
_cell.length_b   1.000
_cell.length_c   1.000
_cell.angle_alpha   90.00
_cell.angle_beta   90.00
_cell.angle_gamma   90.00
#
_symmetry.space_group_name_H-M   'P 1'
#
loop_
_entity.id
_entity.type
_entity.pdbx_description
1 polymer ?
#
loop_
_entity_poly.entity_id
_entity_poly.type
_entity_poly.pdbx_seq_one_letter_code
_entity_poly.pdbx_strand_id
1 'polypeptide(L)' 'MDNRKRDFITLADRLRLDREELAAFVGRPAATVKAWRSPSHPATPPQLVVDLLRGEVLDRIRKEVRAQGYDLIRQSAA' A
#
# COMPACT_ATOMS: atom_id res chain seq x y z
N MET A 1 18.72 -1.25 -3.57
CA MET A 1 17.29 -1.32 -3.90
C MET A 1 16.61 -0.15 -3.21
N ASP A 2 15.85 0.68 -3.93
CA ASP A 2 15.15 1.87 -3.38
C ASP A 2 14.11 1.42 -2.32
N ASN A 3 14.14 2.02 -1.13
CA ASN A 3 13.24 1.65 -0.02
C ASN A 3 11.76 1.80 -0.39
N ARG A 4 11.39 2.81 -1.19
CA ARG A 4 9.99 3.03 -1.61
C ARG A 4 9.48 1.89 -2.47
N LYS A 5 10.35 1.31 -3.27
CA LYS A 5 9.99 0.17 -4.12
C LYS A 5 9.73 -1.08 -3.29
N ARG A 6 10.58 -1.33 -2.29
CA ARG A 6 10.37 -2.40 -1.31
C ARG A 6 9.08 -2.19 -0.52
N ASP A 7 8.83 -0.97 -0.08
CA ASP A 7 7.62 -0.61 0.66
C ASP A 7 6.37 -0.82 -0.20
N PHE A 8 6.38 -0.35 -1.45
CA PHE A 8 5.29 -0.55 -2.40
C PHE A 8 4.95 -2.03 -2.60
N ILE A 9 5.96 -2.88 -2.84
CA ILE A 9 5.76 -4.33 -3.00
C ILE A 9 5.17 -4.93 -1.72
N THR A 10 5.77 -4.61 -0.57
CA THR A 10 5.34 -5.14 0.74
C THR A 10 3.89 -4.76 1.07
N LEU A 11 3.52 -3.50 0.82
CA LEU A 11 2.17 -2.99 1.07
C LEU A 11 1.15 -3.60 0.11
N ALA A 12 1.48 -3.67 -1.19
CA ALA A 12 0.63 -4.33 -2.18
C ALA A 12 0.35 -5.80 -1.83
N ASP A 13 1.39 -6.53 -1.43
CA ASP A 13 1.28 -7.93 -1.01
C ASP A 13 0.43 -8.07 0.26
N ARG A 14 0.57 -7.16 1.22
CA ARG A 14 -0.26 -7.14 2.45
C ARG A 14 -1.72 -6.86 2.17
N LEU A 15 -2.01 -6.01 1.17
CA LEU A 15 -3.38 -5.76 0.71
C LEU A 15 -3.95 -6.88 -0.15
N ARG A 16 -3.12 -7.85 -0.56
CA ARG A 16 -3.48 -8.97 -1.45
C ARG A 16 -4.15 -8.49 -2.74
N LEU A 17 -3.78 -7.31 -3.23
CA LEU A 17 -4.30 -6.77 -4.48
C LEU A 17 -3.58 -7.42 -5.66
N ASP A 18 -4.36 -7.87 -6.64
CA ASP A 18 -3.79 -8.26 -7.92
C ASP A 18 -3.28 -7.02 -8.70
N ARG A 19 -2.69 -7.24 -9.88
CA ARG A 19 -2.10 -6.14 -10.65
C ARG A 19 -3.15 -5.15 -11.15
N GLU A 20 -4.31 -5.61 -11.59
CA GLU A 20 -5.36 -4.78 -12.16
C GLU A 20 -6.09 -4.00 -11.04
N GLU A 21 -6.37 -4.66 -9.92
CA GLU A 21 -6.91 -4.02 -8.72
C GLU A 21 -5.97 -2.94 -8.18
N LEU A 22 -4.67 -3.24 -8.11
CA LEU A 22 -3.67 -2.27 -7.67
C LEU A 22 -3.53 -1.09 -8.63
N ALA A 23 -3.62 -1.35 -9.94
CA ALA A 23 -3.61 -0.33 -10.98
C ALA A 23 -4.83 0.61 -10.86
N ALA A 24 -6.01 0.04 -10.67
CA ALA A 24 -7.24 0.80 -10.42
C ALA A 24 -7.14 1.61 -9.12
N PHE A 25 -6.67 0.99 -8.04
CA PHE A 25 -6.56 1.62 -6.72
C PHE A 25 -5.62 2.84 -6.74
N VAL A 26 -4.47 2.73 -7.41
CA VAL A 26 -3.48 3.83 -7.47
C VAL A 26 -3.70 4.79 -8.63
N GLY A 27 -4.72 4.56 -9.49
CA GLY A 27 -5.03 5.40 -10.65
C GLY A 27 -3.92 5.42 -11.70
N ARG A 28 -3.30 4.26 -11.97
CA ARG A 28 -2.17 4.13 -12.89
C ARG A 28 -2.33 2.94 -13.84
N PRO A 29 -1.69 2.96 -15.02
CA PRO A 29 -1.72 1.81 -15.92
C PRO A 29 -1.09 0.56 -15.28
N ALA A 30 -1.64 -0.62 -15.59
CA ALA A 30 -1.12 -1.90 -15.12
C ALA A 30 0.34 -2.15 -15.51
N ALA A 31 0.78 -1.63 -16.67
CA ALA A 31 2.18 -1.68 -17.09
C ALA A 31 3.11 -0.89 -16.16
N THR A 32 2.67 0.29 -15.69
CA THR A 32 3.40 1.12 -14.73
C THR A 32 3.51 0.41 -13.38
N VAL A 33 2.42 -0.20 -12.90
CA VAL A 33 2.41 -0.99 -11.67
C VAL A 33 3.32 -2.22 -11.78
N LYS A 34 3.31 -2.91 -12.93
CA LYS A 34 4.21 -4.03 -13.22
C LYS A 34 5.68 -3.60 -13.14
N ALA A 35 6.02 -2.44 -13.71
CA ALA A 35 7.35 -1.87 -13.64
C ALA A 35 7.78 -1.56 -12.20
N TRP A 36 6.87 -1.00 -11.39
CA TRP A 36 7.14 -0.72 -9.97
C TRP A 36 7.33 -1.99 -9.13
N ARG A 37 6.60 -3.08 -9.41
CA ARG A 37 6.75 -4.37 -8.69
C ARG A 37 8.01 -5.15 -9.07
N SER A 38 8.60 -4.90 -10.24
CA SER A 38 9.79 -5.62 -10.70
C SER A 38 11.06 -5.04 -10.06
N PRO A 39 11.79 -5.75 -9.17
CA PRO A 39 12.92 -5.17 -8.44
C PRO A 39 14.04 -4.60 -9.34
N SER A 40 14.30 -5.26 -10.47
CA SER A 40 15.34 -4.89 -11.45
C SER A 40 14.96 -3.73 -12.38
N HIS A 41 13.69 -3.37 -12.48
CA HIS A 41 13.26 -2.27 -13.36
C HIS A 41 13.65 -0.89 -12.77
N PRO A 42 14.13 0.10 -13.54
CA PRO A 42 14.53 1.41 -12.98
C PRO A 42 13.38 2.29 -12.48
N ALA A 43 12.12 1.90 -12.74
CA ALA A 43 10.95 2.71 -12.39
C ALA A 43 10.62 2.59 -10.90
N THR A 44 10.43 3.73 -10.24
CA THR A 44 10.10 3.81 -8.82
C THR A 44 8.72 4.46 -8.64
N PRO A 45 7.87 3.94 -7.75
CA PRO A 45 6.59 4.56 -7.44
C PRO A 45 6.78 5.94 -6.78
N PRO A 46 5.91 6.93 -7.09
CA PRO A 46 5.86 8.19 -6.35
C PRO A 46 5.58 7.96 -4.86
N GLN A 47 6.09 8.83 -3.99
CA GLN A 47 5.88 8.71 -2.55
C GLN A 47 4.38 8.70 -2.18
N LEU A 48 3.59 9.54 -2.84
CA LEU A 48 2.14 9.60 -2.67
C LEU A 48 1.43 8.24 -2.89
N VAL A 49 1.93 7.43 -3.82
CA VAL A 49 1.37 6.08 -4.09
C VAL A 49 1.67 5.14 -2.92
N VAL A 50 2.87 5.22 -2.36
CA VAL A 50 3.26 4.44 -1.18
C VAL A 50 2.43 4.85 0.03
N ASP A 51 2.22 6.14 0.24
CA ASP A 51 1.43 6.67 1.36
C ASP A 51 -0.05 6.30 1.24
N LEU A 52 -0.60 6.30 0.02
CA LEU A 52 -1.96 5.83 -0.27
C LEU A 52 -2.13 4.34 0.09
N LEU A 53 -1.20 3.47 -0.30
CA LEU A 53 -1.23 2.06 0.08
C LEU A 53 -1.07 1.87 1.60
N ARG A 54 -0.21 2.66 2.24
CA ARG A 54 -0.03 2.63 3.70
C ARG A 54 -1.32 3.01 4.43
N GLY A 55 -2.04 4.02 3.94
CA GLY A 55 -3.34 4.43 4.47
C GLY A 55 -4.37 3.30 4.39
N GLU A 56 -4.49 2.64 3.23
CA GLU A 56 -5.42 1.52 3.04
C GLU A 56 -5.10 0.32 3.94
N VAL A 57 -3.82 -0.02 4.11
CA VAL A 57 -3.42 -1.07 5.07
C VAL A 57 -3.88 -0.73 6.48
N LEU A 58 -3.67 0.51 6.92
CA LEU A 58 -4.10 0.96 8.24
C LEU A 58 -5.62 0.93 8.38
N ASP A 59 -6.37 1.34 7.36
CA ASP A 59 -7.83 1.32 7.40
C ASP A 59 -8.40 -0.09 7.42
N ARG A 60 -7.78 -1.06 6.73
CA ARG A 60 -8.16 -2.47 6.85
C ARG A 60 -7.90 -3.02 8.25
N ILE A 61 -6.74 -2.72 8.83
CA ILE A 61 -6.42 -3.10 10.21
C ILE A 61 -7.44 -2.47 11.18
N ARG A 62 -7.79 -1.20 11.00
CA ARG A 62 -8.80 -0.52 11.84
C ARG A 62 -10.17 -1.20 11.76
N LYS A 63 -10.61 -1.55 10.55
CA LYS A 63 -11.88 -2.26 10.34
C LYS A 63 -11.87 -3.63 11.00
N GLU A 64 -10.79 -4.38 10.86
CA GLU A 64 -10.62 -5.71 11.47
C GLU A 64 -10.64 -5.65 13.00
N VAL A 65 -9.86 -4.73 13.59
CA VAL A 65 -9.82 -4.53 15.05
C VAL A 65 -11.19 -4.15 15.62
N ARG A 66 -11.91 -3.24 14.95
CA ARG A 66 -13.28 -2.86 15.33
C ARG A 66 -14.26 -4.02 15.20
N ALA A 67 -14.15 -4.85 14.16
CA ALA A 67 -14.98 -6.03 13.97
C ALA A 67 -14.76 -7.07 15.10
N GLN A 68 -13.59 -7.07 15.72
CA GLN A 68 -13.28 -7.88 16.90
C GLN A 68 -13.78 -7.26 18.23
N GLY A 69 -14.46 -6.12 18.18
CA GLY A 69 -15.03 -5.44 19.35
C GLY A 69 -14.07 -4.51 20.10
N TYR A 70 -12.89 -4.24 19.54
CA TYR A 70 -11.92 -3.31 20.13
C TYR A 70 -12.08 -1.90 19.55
N ASP A 71 -12.10 -0.90 20.43
CA ASP A 71 -11.97 0.49 20.02
C ASP A 71 -10.51 0.92 19.99
N LEU A 72 -10.12 1.57 18.87
CA LEU A 72 -8.78 2.11 18.70
C LEU A 72 -8.71 3.51 19.33
N ILE A 73 -7.99 3.62 20.45
CA ILE A 73 -7.70 4.90 21.09
C ILE A 73 -6.55 5.56 20.33
N ARG A 74 -6.78 6.79 19.86
CA ARG A 74 -5.71 7.61 19.29
C ARG A 74 -4.78 8.03 20.41
N GLN A 75 -3.55 7.51 20.43
CA GLN A 75 -2.50 8.09 21.26
C GLN A 75 -2.11 9.44 20.64
N SER A 76 -2.63 10.52 21.22
CA SER A 76 -2.05 11.84 21.03
C SER A 76 -0.74 11.85 21.82
N ALA A 77 0.39 11.88 21.13
CA ALA A 77 1.66 12.21 21.78
C ALA A 77 1.56 13.66 22.27
N ALA A 78 1.64 13.84 23.59
CA ALA A 78 1.75 15.13 24.25
C ALA A 78 3.17 15.70 24.10
#